data_AF-A0A7C7ULT9-F1
#
_entry.id   AF-A0A7C7ULT9-F1
#
_cell.length_a   1.000
_cell.length_b   1.000
_cell.length_c   1.000
_cell.angle_alpha   90.00
_cell.angle_beta   90.00
_cell.angle_gamma   90.00
#
_symmetry.space_group_name_H-M   'P 1'
#
loop_
_entity.id
_entity.type
_entity.pdbx_description
1 polymer ?
#
loop_
_entity_poly.entity_id
_entity_poly.type
_entity_poly.pdbx_seq_one_letter_code
_entity_poly.pdbx_strand_id
1 'polypeptide(L)'
;MLVVGFDAQLEQAMYLDRFIQGHDLLKAIARVNRRYPGRTYGLVVDYLGAGDRLTEALATYSKADIKRAFVNIEDELPRLDGWHDRVLSLFRDRRVEELTESMGIILPRPGALPYIHEIKAARLY
;
A
#
# COMPACT_ATOMS: atom_id res chain seq x y z
N MET A 1 19.70 13.77 -3.04
CA MET A 1 18.68 14.53 -2.28
C MET A 1 17.46 14.74 -3.19
N LEU A 2 16.42 13.91 -3.06
CA LEU A 2 15.16 14.02 -3.84
C LEU A 2 14.02 14.68 -3.02
N VAL A 3 14.31 15.05 -1.77
CA VAL A 3 13.32 15.57 -0.82
C VAL A 3 12.90 17.01 -1.14
N VAL A 4 13.62 17.71 -2.02
CA VAL A 4 13.24 19.06 -2.49
C VAL A 4 13.34 19.13 -4.00
N GLY A 5 12.24 19.48 -4.69
CA GLY A 5 12.21 19.72 -6.14
C GLY A 5 11.94 18.51 -7.04
N PHE A 6 11.97 17.27 -6.53
CA PHE A 6 11.57 16.09 -7.31
C PHE A 6 10.04 15.95 -7.33
N ASP A 7 9.49 15.95 -8.52
CA ASP A 7 8.06 15.84 -8.80
C ASP A 7 7.84 14.97 -10.02
N ALA A 8 7.35 13.75 -9.81
CA ALA A 8 7.07 12.81 -10.87
C ALA A 8 5.65 12.26 -10.70
N GLN A 9 4.75 12.54 -11.66
CA GLN A 9 3.39 11.97 -11.66
C GLN A 9 3.39 10.43 -11.73
N LEU A 10 4.48 9.85 -12.24
CA LEU A 10 4.71 8.41 -12.32
C LEU A 10 5.29 7.80 -11.04
N GLU A 11 5.58 8.58 -10.00
CA GLU A 11 6.00 8.05 -8.71
C GLU A 11 4.83 7.30 -8.05
N GLN A 12 4.93 5.97 -7.96
CA GLN A 12 3.86 5.12 -7.39
C GLN A 12 4.18 4.66 -5.97
N ALA A 13 5.44 4.58 -5.59
CA ALA A 13 5.86 4.00 -4.33
C ALA A 13 6.96 4.85 -3.68
N MET A 14 6.82 5.10 -2.39
CA MET A 14 7.83 5.75 -1.56
C MET A 14 8.23 4.83 -0.42
N TYR A 15 9.54 4.68 -0.25
CA TYR A 15 10.16 3.88 0.81
C TYR A 15 10.70 4.82 1.88
N LEU A 16 10.20 4.68 3.11
CA LEU A 16 10.56 5.54 4.24
C LEU A 16 11.57 4.82 5.14
N ASP A 17 12.84 5.20 4.99
CA ASP A 17 13.96 4.76 5.85
C ASP A 17 14.48 5.90 6.74
N ARG A 18 13.73 7.01 6.83
CA ARG A 18 14.07 8.14 7.68
C ARG A 18 12.90 8.51 8.56
N PHE A 19 13.21 8.93 9.77
CA PHE A 19 12.23 9.53 10.68
C PHE A 19 11.69 10.84 10.10
N ILE A 20 10.41 10.85 9.71
CA ILE A 20 9.66 12.01 9.19
C ILE A 20 8.31 12.03 9.89
N GLN A 21 7.83 13.21 10.28
CA GLN A 21 6.60 13.37 11.08
C GLN A 21 5.83 14.64 10.71
N GLY A 22 4.58 14.72 11.13
CA GLY A 22 3.74 15.91 10.99
C GLY A 22 3.58 16.35 9.53
N HIS A 23 3.79 17.63 9.28
CA HIS A 23 3.59 18.24 7.96
C HIS A 23 4.56 17.73 6.88
N ASP A 24 5.79 17.37 7.25
CA ASP A 24 6.77 16.84 6.30
C ASP A 24 6.37 15.46 5.80
N LEU A 25 5.75 14.64 6.66
CA LEU A 25 5.22 13.34 6.28
C LEU A 25 4.06 13.48 5.30
N LEU A 26 3.14 14.43 5.55
CA LEU A 26 2.03 14.72 4.63
C LEU A 26 2.52 15.19 3.27
N LYS A 27 3.52 16.08 3.24
CA LYS A 27 4.17 16.53 2.00
C LYS A 27 4.80 15.37 1.23
N ALA A 28 5.47 14.45 1.92
CA ALA A 28 6.08 13.29 1.31
C ALA A 28 5.02 12.39 0.69
N ILE A 29 3.95 12.06 1.43
CA ILE A 29 2.85 11.23 0.93
C ILE A 29 2.12 11.88 -0.24
N ALA A 30 1.89 13.18 -0.20
CA ALA A 30 1.25 13.91 -1.30
C ALA A 30 2.01 13.79 -2.63
N ARG A 31 3.31 13.44 -2.61
CA ARG A 31 4.09 13.17 -3.82
C ARG A 31 3.71 11.85 -4.47
N VAL A 32 3.54 10.79 -3.69
CA VAL A 32 3.12 9.48 -4.22
C VAL A 32 1.65 9.48 -4.66
N ASN A 33 0.87 10.40 -4.09
CA ASN A 33 -0.56 10.53 -4.34
C ASN A 33 -0.86 11.60 -5.41
N ARG A 34 -0.04 11.67 -6.46
CA ARG A 34 -0.35 12.46 -7.67
C ARG A 34 -1.19 11.65 -8.65
N ARG A 35 -2.19 12.30 -9.26
CA ARG A 35 -3.06 11.64 -10.25
C ARG A 35 -2.28 11.33 -11.53
N TYR A 36 -2.44 10.11 -12.03
CA TYR A 36 -1.91 9.66 -13.32
C TYR A 36 -2.90 8.68 -13.96
N PRO A 37 -3.11 8.70 -15.29
CA PRO A 37 -4.05 7.80 -15.96
C PRO A 37 -3.79 6.32 -15.61
N GLY A 38 -4.85 5.60 -15.22
CA GLY A 38 -4.76 4.19 -14.83
C GLY A 38 -4.27 3.95 -13.40
N ARG A 39 -4.02 5.00 -12.60
CA ARG A 39 -3.64 4.89 -11.18
C ARG A 39 -4.73 5.39 -10.25
N THR A 40 -4.94 4.64 -9.18
CA THR A 40 -5.98 4.90 -8.18
C THR A 40 -5.42 5.11 -6.78
N TYR A 41 -4.13 4.81 -6.57
CA TYR A 41 -3.44 4.97 -5.30
C TYR A 41 -1.93 5.15 -5.50
N GLY A 42 -1.26 5.72 -4.49
CA GLY A 42 0.18 5.61 -4.28
C GLY A 42 0.49 4.71 -3.08
N LEU A 43 1.68 4.14 -3.05
CA LEU A 43 2.16 3.21 -2.03
C LEU A 43 3.20 3.89 -1.13
N VAL A 44 3.08 3.66 0.17
CA VAL A 44 4.06 4.08 1.17
C VAL A 44 4.50 2.83 1.91
N VAL A 45 5.79 2.52 1.82
CA VAL A 45 6.44 1.41 2.52
C VAL A 45 7.24 2.00 3.66
N ASP A 46 6.88 1.64 4.88
CA ASP A 46 7.45 2.19 6.11
C ASP A 46 8.28 1.13 6.84
N TYR A 47 9.56 1.45 7.06
CA TYR A 47 10.50 0.58 7.78
C TYR A 47 10.67 0.98 9.25
N LEU A 48 10.19 2.15 9.66
CA LEU A 48 10.49 2.74 10.98
C LEU A 48 9.25 2.97 11.86
N GLY A 49 8.04 2.64 11.39
CA GLY A 49 6.81 2.87 12.14
C GLY A 49 6.41 4.35 12.20
N ALA A 50 6.64 5.09 11.12
CA ALA A 50 6.00 6.39 10.87
C ALA A 50 4.46 6.28 10.68
N GLY A 51 3.94 5.08 10.38
CA GLY A 51 2.53 4.79 10.14
C GLY A 51 1.60 5.12 11.29
N ASP A 52 2.02 4.89 12.54
CA ASP A 52 1.24 5.25 13.74
C ASP A 52 1.20 6.77 13.94
N ARG A 53 2.33 7.43 13.66
CA ARG A 53 2.49 8.89 13.74
C ARG A 53 1.78 9.62 12.62
N LEU A 54 1.53 8.94 11.50
CA LEU A 54 0.68 9.46 10.44
C LEU A 54 -0.74 9.71 10.97
N THR A 55 -1.26 8.83 11.81
CA THR A 55 -2.58 9.02 12.44
C THR A 55 -2.59 10.25 13.35
N GLU A 56 -1.52 10.51 14.09
CA GLU A 56 -1.36 11.73 14.90
C GLU A 56 -1.22 12.99 14.04
N ALA A 57 -0.37 12.95 13.00
CA ALA A 57 -0.18 14.05 12.06
C ALA A 57 -1.48 14.39 11.31
N LEU A 58 -2.31 13.37 11.08
CA LEU A 58 -3.61 13.50 10.45
C LEU A 58 -4.70 13.90 11.45
N ALA A 59 -4.53 13.76 12.76
CA ALA A 59 -5.55 14.11 13.76
C ALA A 59 -5.95 15.60 13.72
N THR A 60 -5.15 16.46 13.08
CA THR A 60 -5.49 17.87 12.77
C THR A 60 -6.53 18.00 11.64
N TYR A 61 -6.77 16.95 10.86
CA TYR A 61 -7.75 16.85 9.78
C TYR A 61 -9.00 16.06 10.23
N SER A 62 -10.08 16.12 9.45
CA SER A 62 -11.33 15.44 9.82
C SER A 62 -11.15 13.91 9.82
N LYS A 63 -11.63 13.23 10.87
CA LYS A 63 -11.54 11.75 11.00
C LYS A 63 -12.13 10.99 9.80
N ALA A 64 -13.11 11.57 9.12
CA ALA A 64 -13.75 10.96 7.96
C ALA A 64 -12.85 10.96 6.72
N ASP A 65 -12.06 12.03 6.52
CA ASP A 65 -11.16 12.16 5.37
C ASP A 65 -9.94 11.24 5.51
N ILE A 66 -9.47 11.05 6.75
CA ILE A 66 -8.28 10.26 7.09
C ILE A 66 -8.50 8.77 6.85
N LYS A 67 -9.63 8.24 7.35
CA LYS A 67 -9.94 6.80 7.33
C LYS A 67 -10.10 6.25 5.91
N ARG A 68 -10.36 7.14 4.95
CA ARG A 68 -10.51 6.84 3.53
C ARG A 68 -9.26 7.15 2.71
N ALA A 69 -8.33 7.93 3.26
CA ALA A 69 -7.10 8.32 2.61
C ALA A 69 -6.03 7.23 2.70
N PHE A 70 -5.97 6.49 3.82
CA PHE A 70 -4.96 5.46 4.07
C PHE A 70 -5.59 4.11 4.37
N VAL A 71 -5.20 3.10 3.59
CA VAL A 71 -5.59 1.70 3.80
C VAL A 71 -4.31 0.90 4.08
N ASN A 72 -4.27 0.17 5.19
CA ASN A 72 -3.19 -0.78 5.43
C ASN A 72 -3.40 -1.99 4.51
N ILE A 73 -2.34 -2.42 3.81
CA ILE A 73 -2.42 -3.57 2.90
C ILE A 73 -2.78 -4.87 3.64
N GLU A 74 -2.40 -4.98 4.92
CA GLU A 74 -2.69 -6.13 5.76
C GLU A 74 -4.20 -6.34 5.95
N ASP A 75 -4.97 -5.26 6.01
CA ASP A 75 -6.43 -5.31 6.06
C ASP A 75 -7.06 -5.85 4.77
N GLU A 76 -6.34 -5.75 3.64
CA GLU A 76 -6.78 -6.26 2.34
C GLU A 76 -6.32 -7.70 2.08
N LEU A 77 -5.36 -8.23 2.84
CA LEU A 77 -4.89 -9.62 2.68
C LEU A 77 -6.02 -10.65 2.84
N PRO A 78 -6.89 -10.59 3.87
CA PRO A 78 -7.99 -11.55 3.98
C PRO A 78 -8.98 -11.48 2.81
N ARG A 79 -9.16 -10.27 2.25
CA ARG A 79 -9.97 -10.12 1.02
C ARG A 79 -9.25 -10.80 -0.13
N LEU A 80 -7.97 -10.53 -0.34
CA LEU A 80 -7.18 -11.16 -1.40
C LEU A 80 -7.25 -12.69 -1.32
N ASP A 81 -7.11 -13.27 -0.13
CA ASP A 81 -7.23 -14.71 0.11
C ASP A 81 -8.60 -15.25 -0.32
N GLY A 82 -9.69 -14.56 0.06
CA GLY A 82 -11.04 -14.97 -0.36
C GLY A 82 -11.26 -14.89 -1.88
N TRP A 83 -10.65 -13.92 -2.55
CA TRP A 83 -10.70 -13.83 -4.01
C TRP A 83 -9.84 -14.90 -4.68
N HIS A 84 -8.66 -15.16 -4.13
CA HIS A 84 -7.77 -16.24 -4.55
C HIS A 84 -8.49 -17.59 -4.48
N ASP A 85 -9.15 -17.90 -3.37
CA ASP A 85 -9.88 -19.16 -3.19
C ASP A 85 -11.04 -19.31 -4.20
N ARG A 86 -11.75 -18.22 -4.47
CA ARG A 86 -12.83 -18.21 -5.47
C ARG A 86 -12.31 -18.49 -6.88
N VAL A 87 -11.18 -17.88 -7.24
CA VAL A 87 -10.53 -18.10 -8.54
C VAL A 87 -10.04 -19.54 -8.66
N LEU A 88 -9.41 -20.07 -7.61
CA LEU A 88 -8.99 -21.48 -7.58
C LEU A 88 -10.17 -22.44 -7.68
N SER A 89 -11.29 -22.16 -7.01
CA SER A 89 -12.51 -22.97 -7.13
C SER A 89 -13.01 -23.02 -8.57
N LEU A 90 -13.04 -21.88 -9.26
CA LEU A 90 -13.46 -21.80 -10.66
C LEU A 90 -12.57 -22.65 -11.58
N PHE A 91 -11.25 -22.63 -11.37
CA PHE A 91 -10.31 -23.43 -12.16
C PHE A 91 -10.45 -24.93 -11.89
N ARG A 92 -10.66 -25.33 -10.62
CA ARG A 92 -10.95 -26.72 -10.26
C ARG A 92 -12.23 -27.22 -10.92
N ASP A 93 -13.31 -26.43 -10.88
CA ASP A 93 -14.60 -26.79 -11.49
C ASP A 93 -14.48 -26.98 -13.01
N ARG A 94 -13.56 -26.27 -13.66
CA ARG A 94 -13.28 -26.35 -15.10
C ARG A 94 -12.19 -27.37 -15.47
N ARG A 95 -11.66 -28.13 -14.50
CA ARG A 95 -10.57 -29.12 -14.67
C ARG A 95 -9.27 -28.53 -15.26
N VAL A 96 -8.94 -27.30 -14.87
CA VAL A 96 -7.67 -26.66 -15.25
C VAL A 96 -6.71 -26.77 -14.07
N GLU A 97 -5.97 -27.87 -13.99
CA GLU A 97 -5.13 -28.23 -12.83
C GLU A 97 -3.72 -27.61 -12.86
N GLU A 98 -3.22 -27.24 -14.04
CA GLU A 98 -1.86 -26.68 -14.25
C GLU A 98 -1.61 -25.33 -13.56
N LEU A 99 -2.65 -24.53 -13.29
CA LEU A 99 -2.47 -23.18 -12.73
C LEU A 99 -2.16 -23.19 -11.23
N THR A 100 -2.59 -24.24 -10.53
CA THR A 100 -2.53 -24.33 -9.05
C THR A 100 -1.09 -24.32 -8.52
N GLU A 101 -0.15 -24.93 -9.23
CA GLU A 101 1.27 -24.99 -8.84
C GLU A 101 2.00 -23.65 -9.05
N SER A 102 1.62 -22.90 -10.08
CA SER A 102 2.27 -21.62 -10.43
C SER A 102 1.89 -20.45 -9.51
N MET A 103 0.71 -20.50 -8.89
CA MET A 103 0.18 -19.38 -8.09
C MET A 103 0.84 -19.25 -6.71
N GLY A 104 1.41 -20.33 -6.15
CA GLY A 104 2.16 -20.29 -4.89
C GLY A 104 3.45 -19.47 -4.93
N ILE A 105 3.91 -19.08 -6.14
CA ILE A 105 5.13 -18.30 -6.37
C ILE A 105 4.85 -16.79 -6.40
N ILE A 106 3.62 -16.38 -6.73
CA ILE A 106 3.31 -14.99 -7.08
C ILE A 106 3.01 -14.12 -5.85
N LEU A 107 2.54 -14.71 -4.75
CA LEU A 107 2.20 -13.97 -3.53
C LEU A 107 3.29 -14.17 -2.46
N PRO A 108 4.08 -13.12 -2.12
CA PRO A 108 5.00 -13.22 -1.00
C PRO A 108 4.20 -13.49 0.28
N ARG A 109 4.63 -14.48 1.06
CA ARG A 109 3.96 -14.82 2.32
C ARG A 109 4.01 -13.62 3.27
N PRO A 110 2.94 -13.32 4.02
CA PRO A 110 3.01 -12.39 5.14
C PRO A 110 4.17 -12.83 6.06
N GLY A 111 5.15 -11.95 6.28
CA GLY A 111 6.38 -12.25 7.04
C GLY A 111 7.64 -12.54 6.21
N ALA A 112 7.57 -12.59 4.88
CA ALA A 112 8.74 -12.75 4.00
C ALA A 112 9.67 -11.51 3.97
N LEU A 113 9.22 -10.38 4.52
CA LEU A 113 9.95 -9.11 4.53
C LEU A 113 10.15 -8.66 5.99
N PRO A 114 11.14 -9.22 6.71
CA PRO A 114 11.32 -9.02 8.15
C PRO A 114 11.65 -7.58 8.59
N TYR A 115 11.79 -6.66 7.63
CA TYR A 115 12.15 -5.25 7.89
C TYR A 115 11.01 -4.27 7.57
N ILE A 116 9.93 -4.72 6.93
CA ILE A 116 8.81 -3.84 6.61
C ILE A 116 7.89 -3.79 7.82
N HIS A 117 7.74 -2.60 8.40
CA HIS A 117 6.89 -2.39 9.55
C HIS A 117 5.42 -2.23 9.13
N GLU A 118 5.16 -1.54 8.01
CA GLU A 118 3.80 -1.38 7.48
C GLU A 118 3.83 -0.98 6.00
N ILE A 119 2.79 -1.36 5.23
CA ILE A 119 2.57 -0.87 3.87
C ILE A 119 1.19 -0.20 3.82
N LYS A 120 1.15 1.07 3.41
CA LYS A 120 -0.09 1.83 3.26
C LYS A 120 -0.34 2.20 1.80
N ALA A 121 -1.57 2.05 1.36
CA ALA A 121 -2.07 2.62 0.13
C ALA A 121 -2.73 3.98 0.41
N ALA A 122 -2.19 5.04 -0.18
CA ALA A 122 -2.78 6.38 -0.19
C ALA A 122 -3.70 6.51 -1.40
N ARG A 123 -5.01 6.71 -1.18
CA ARG A 123 -6.00 6.76 -2.29
C ARG A 123 -6.04 8.12 -2.96
N LEU A 124 -6.11 8.12 -4.29
CA LEU A 124 -6.35 9.31 -5.10
C LEU A 124 -7.87 9.56 -5.16
N TYR A 125 -8.33 10.68 -4.59
CA TYR A 125 -9.68 11.21 -4.87
C TYR A 125 -9.60 12.28 -5.92
#